data_AF-A0A3R7AP15-F1
#
_entry.id   AF-A0A3R7AP15-F1
#
_cell.length_a   1.000
_cell.length_b   1.000
_cell.length_c   1.000
_cell.angle_alpha   90.00
_cell.angle_beta   90.00
_cell.angle_gamma   90.00
#
_symmetry.space_group_name_H-M   'P 1'
#
loop_
_entity.id
_entity.type
_entity.pdbx_description
1 polymer ?
#
loop_
_entity_poly.entity_id
_entity_poly.type
_entity_poly.pdbx_seq_one_letter_code
_entity_poly.pdbx_strand_id
1 'polypeptide(L)'
;MVKVLASLSALATAATAGSVTQLPESVTKLIDYSANPCDDFYQYACGSWYKNAVIPPYRTNTGTSTSKISIQNEAVLKKILSDNKPKLGEFYNSCLDTATLSSLGLTPLADSFKAIRSANTTLDLLVVAGELAKNGIPAFVDIKASADKKDSTKNALFGDQPPLSLPRSYYTTPSKWETIEAEYKVYIATVLQLAGYTAEQAAAAVPVIIRFEQTLAGVALRKLEEMEAAVSPYTALTYYQLDQKYPLLIGSWLKGNGFNVRDDCGGSNDWVGLTALTYFEKAEALLTNTTLDDLRTIVEYKLIHASSTHLTPNFRTANWNLFGKKINGEKVEPTREKFCVAEVETTVGELLGQYFLDAVWSADTAK
;
A
#
# COMPACT_ATOMS: atom_id res chain seq x y z
N MET A 1 42.47 70.66 -5.56
CA MET A 1 41.47 70.75 -4.46
C MET A 1 40.16 71.17 -5.07
N VAL A 2 39.09 70.38 -4.91
CA VAL A 2 37.75 70.79 -4.43
C VAL A 2 36.98 69.48 -4.20
N LYS A 3 36.57 69.26 -2.96
CA LYS A 3 35.60 68.23 -2.56
C LYS A 3 34.20 68.72 -2.89
N VAL A 4 33.34 67.83 -3.39
CA VAL A 4 31.89 67.93 -3.16
C VAL A 4 31.40 66.54 -2.78
N LEU A 5 30.95 66.43 -1.52
CA LEU A 5 30.26 65.28 -0.98
C LEU A 5 28.83 65.26 -1.54
N ALA A 6 28.42 64.13 -2.10
CA ALA A 6 27.01 63.79 -2.27
C ALA A 6 26.56 62.97 -1.06
N SER A 7 25.64 63.53 -0.29
CA SER A 7 24.87 62.86 0.76
C SER A 7 23.39 62.92 0.37
N LEU A 8 22.63 61.92 0.83
CA LEU A 8 21.22 61.55 0.58
C LEU A 8 21.16 60.22 -0.19
N SER A 9 20.43 59.17 0.20
CA SER A 9 19.56 58.88 1.34
C SER A 9 19.25 57.38 1.23
N ALA A 10 19.09 56.66 2.33
CA ALA A 10 18.19 55.50 2.34
C ALA A 10 17.76 55.17 3.78
N LEU A 11 16.45 55.18 3.96
CA LEU A 11 15.74 54.72 5.15
C LEU A 11 16.27 53.34 5.59
N ALA A 12 16.78 53.27 6.81
CA ALA A 12 16.95 52.00 7.52
C ALA A 12 15.83 51.85 8.56
N THR A 13 14.59 51.70 8.10
CA THR A 13 13.57 50.97 8.87
C THR A 13 13.71 49.50 8.51
N ALA A 14 14.77 48.86 9.03
CA ALA A 14 14.82 47.41 9.09
C ALA A 14 13.88 46.97 10.22
N ALA A 15 12.89 46.18 9.85
CA ALA A 15 11.95 45.56 10.75
C ALA A 15 12.69 44.90 11.92
N THR A 16 12.29 45.22 13.14
CA THR A 16 12.55 44.39 14.31
C THR A 16 11.71 43.11 14.20
N ALA A 17 12.06 42.24 13.25
CA ALA A 17 11.82 40.82 13.44
C ALA A 17 12.75 40.43 14.59
N GLY A 18 12.19 39.97 15.71
CA GLY A 18 12.97 39.62 16.90
C GLY A 18 14.14 38.72 16.53
N SER A 19 15.35 39.27 16.58
CA SER A 19 16.56 38.50 16.36
C SER A 19 16.63 37.45 17.47
N VAL A 20 16.47 36.18 17.13
CA VAL A 20 16.73 35.07 18.04
C VAL A 20 18.24 35.11 18.34
N THR A 21 18.64 35.78 19.42
CA THR A 21 20.05 35.95 19.77
C THR A 21 20.65 34.67 20.36
N GLN A 22 19.81 33.72 20.77
CA GLN A 22 20.22 32.41 21.27
C GLN A 22 19.25 31.33 20.78
N LEU A 23 19.80 30.27 20.20
CA LEU A 23 19.02 29.09 19.82
C LEU A 23 18.58 28.34 21.09
N PRO A 24 17.37 27.73 21.10
CA PRO A 24 16.93 26.89 22.21
C PRO A 24 17.92 25.75 22.48
N GLU A 25 18.04 25.30 23.72
CA GLU A 25 18.93 24.21 24.12
C GLU A 25 18.64 22.91 23.33
N SER A 26 17.37 22.68 22.99
CA SER A 26 16.96 21.54 22.17
C SER A 26 17.54 21.56 20.75
N VAL A 27 17.95 22.73 20.25
CA VAL A 27 18.58 22.94 18.96
C VAL A 27 20.10 22.92 19.09
N THR A 28 20.66 23.62 20.09
CA THR A 28 22.13 23.69 20.27
C THR A 28 22.75 22.32 20.55
N LYS A 29 22.03 21.40 21.21
CA LYS A 29 22.46 20.02 21.43
C LYS A 29 22.62 19.18 20.14
N LEU A 30 22.03 19.61 19.02
CA LEU A 30 22.09 18.87 17.75
C LEU A 30 23.29 19.30 16.88
N ILE A 31 23.82 20.51 17.12
CA ILE A 31 24.83 21.17 16.30
C ILE A 31 26.23 20.60 16.57
N ASP A 32 27.00 20.36 15.51
CA ASP A 32 28.44 20.08 15.54
C ASP A 32 29.21 21.34 15.17
N TYR A 33 29.62 22.13 16.17
CA TYR A 33 30.33 23.39 15.98
C TYR A 33 31.74 23.24 15.38
N SER A 34 32.24 22.01 15.22
CA SER A 34 33.53 21.75 14.56
C SER A 34 33.43 21.72 13.03
N ALA A 35 32.23 21.58 12.48
CA ALA A 35 31.99 21.57 11.04
C ALA A 35 31.75 22.99 10.51
N ASN A 36 32.30 23.30 9.33
CA ASN A 36 32.05 24.57 8.67
C ASN A 36 30.65 24.55 8.01
N PRO A 37 29.71 25.42 8.43
CA PRO A 37 28.35 25.45 7.86
C PRO A 37 28.32 25.81 6.37
N CYS A 38 29.35 26.50 5.84
CA CYS A 38 29.43 26.84 4.42
C CYS A 38 29.86 25.66 3.54
N ASP A 39 30.49 24.63 4.13
CA ASP A 39 30.99 23.45 3.41
C ASP A 39 30.00 22.28 3.51
N ASP A 40 29.50 22.01 4.72
CA ASP A 40 28.49 20.98 4.97
C ASP A 40 27.54 21.43 6.09
N PHE A 41 26.44 22.05 5.67
CA PHE A 41 25.44 22.55 6.61
C PHE A 41 24.70 21.42 7.35
N TYR A 42 24.62 20.21 6.77
CA TYR A 42 23.99 19.08 7.45
C TYR A 42 24.85 18.58 8.61
N GLN A 43 26.16 18.42 8.39
CA GLN A 43 27.08 18.05 9.46
C GLN A 43 27.12 19.12 10.55
N TYR A 44 27.15 20.40 10.18
CA TYR A 44 27.06 21.49 11.17
C TYR A 44 25.76 21.42 11.98
N ALA A 45 24.60 21.36 11.33
CA ALA A 45 23.32 21.46 12.02
C ALA A 45 22.93 20.19 12.80
N CYS A 46 23.32 19.01 12.33
CA CYS A 46 22.85 17.71 12.81
C CYS A 46 23.96 16.78 13.31
N GLY A 47 25.24 17.14 13.14
CA GLY A 47 26.36 16.22 13.34
C GLY A 47 26.47 15.64 14.75
N SER A 48 26.14 16.42 15.78
CA SER A 48 26.12 15.93 17.16
C SER A 48 24.98 14.95 17.41
N TRP A 49 23.81 15.15 16.78
CA TRP A 49 22.74 14.17 16.82
C TRP A 49 23.09 12.90 16.04
N TYR A 50 23.62 13.06 14.82
CA TYR A 50 23.95 11.96 13.92
C TYR A 50 24.93 10.96 14.56
N LYS A 51 25.95 11.47 15.28
CA LYS A 51 26.92 10.64 16.02
C LYS A 51 26.28 9.76 17.11
N ASN A 52 25.17 10.21 17.70
CA ASN A 52 24.54 9.58 18.86
C ASN A 52 23.21 8.86 18.52
N ALA A 53 22.70 9.03 17.30
CA ALA A 53 21.41 8.50 16.91
C ALA A 53 21.45 6.97 16.84
N VAL A 54 20.53 6.32 17.54
CA VAL A 54 20.32 4.87 17.46
C VAL A 54 19.06 4.60 16.66
N ILE A 55 19.19 3.82 15.58
CA ILE A 55 18.05 3.31 14.82
C ILE A 55 17.48 2.11 15.58
N PRO A 56 16.21 2.15 16.03
CA PRO A 56 15.58 0.99 16.66
C PRO A 56 15.60 -0.23 15.72
N PRO A 57 15.76 -1.47 16.23
CA PRO A 57 15.97 -2.65 15.38
C PRO A 57 14.79 -3.00 14.46
N TYR A 58 13.59 -2.49 14.75
CA TYR A 58 12.37 -2.64 13.96
C TYR A 58 12.11 -1.44 13.03
N ARG A 59 13.07 -0.51 12.90
CA ARG A 59 13.02 0.62 11.97
C ARG A 59 14.29 0.62 11.12
N THR A 60 14.20 1.27 9.96
CA THR A 60 15.30 1.37 8.98
C THR A 60 15.92 2.77 8.96
N ASN A 61 15.23 3.74 9.55
CA ASN A 61 15.68 5.11 9.72
C ASN A 61 15.23 5.66 11.08
N THR A 62 15.83 6.78 11.45
CA THR A 62 15.44 7.61 12.61
C THR A 62 15.70 9.07 12.27
N GLY A 63 15.00 9.99 12.92
CA GLY A 63 15.11 11.42 12.65
C GLY A 63 14.60 12.28 13.80
N THR A 64 15.03 13.54 13.85
CA THR A 64 14.71 14.49 14.93
C THR A 64 13.28 15.03 14.87
N SER A 65 12.66 15.05 13.70
CA SER A 65 11.29 15.54 13.48
C SER A 65 10.27 14.40 13.64
N THR A 66 10.14 13.55 12.62
CA THR A 66 9.04 12.59 12.52
C THR A 66 9.18 11.41 13.47
N SER A 67 10.39 10.90 13.71
CA SER A 67 10.57 9.73 14.59
C SER A 67 10.35 10.10 16.07
N LYS A 68 10.83 11.27 16.50
CA LYS A 68 10.59 11.75 17.88
C LYS A 68 9.10 11.99 18.13
N ILE A 69 8.41 12.67 17.22
CA ILE A 69 6.96 12.91 17.31
C ILE A 69 6.20 11.58 17.28
N SER A 70 6.56 10.66 16.37
CA SER A 70 5.97 9.32 16.31
C SER A 70 6.10 8.57 17.64
N ILE A 71 7.28 8.57 18.26
CA ILE A 71 7.50 7.92 19.57
C ILE A 71 6.64 8.57 20.67
N GLN A 72 6.50 9.89 20.66
CA GLN A 72 5.63 10.59 21.62
C GLN A 72 4.16 10.25 21.39
N ASN A 73 3.73 10.20 20.13
CA ASN A 73 2.38 9.81 19.75
C ASN A 73 2.07 8.35 20.12
N GLU A 74 3.04 7.43 20.00
CA GLU A 74 2.87 6.03 20.42
C GLU A 74 2.40 5.91 21.88
N ALA A 75 2.83 6.80 22.78
CA ALA A 75 2.37 6.80 24.17
C ALA A 75 0.90 7.23 24.30
N VAL A 76 0.47 8.23 23.52
CA VAL A 76 -0.92 8.68 23.47
C VAL A 76 -1.82 7.60 22.87
N LEU A 77 -1.39 6.99 21.76
CA LEU A 77 -2.11 5.90 21.10
C LEU A 77 -2.30 4.70 22.02
N LYS A 78 -1.25 4.29 22.75
CA LYS A 78 -1.35 3.21 23.76
C LYS A 78 -2.40 3.53 24.81
N LYS A 79 -2.47 4.77 25.30
CA LYS A 79 -3.47 5.19 26.27
C LYS A 79 -4.89 5.09 25.68
N ILE A 80 -5.10 5.63 24.48
CA ILE A 80 -6.40 5.60 23.80
C ILE A 80 -6.88 4.16 23.60
N LEU A 81 -5.99 3.27 23.15
CA LEU A 81 -6.32 1.86 22.95
C LEU A 81 -6.59 1.13 24.26
N SER A 82 -5.87 1.48 25.34
CA SER A 82 -6.11 0.91 26.68
C SER A 82 -7.46 1.32 27.28
N ASP A 83 -8.04 2.45 26.86
CA ASP A 83 -9.38 2.87 27.28
C ASP A 83 -10.49 2.00 26.68
N ASN A 84 -10.16 1.10 25.75
CA ASN A 84 -11.05 0.10 25.15
C ASN A 84 -12.39 0.70 24.65
N LYS A 85 -12.30 1.81 23.90
CA LYS A 85 -13.47 2.48 23.33
C LYS A 85 -14.23 1.54 22.39
N PRO A 86 -15.58 1.59 22.32
CA PRO A 86 -16.36 0.74 21.43
C PRO A 86 -15.88 0.81 19.98
N LYS A 87 -15.94 -0.32 19.25
CA LYS A 87 -15.40 -0.54 17.90
C LYS A 87 -13.87 -0.42 17.76
N LEU A 88 -13.25 0.61 18.33
CA LEU A 88 -11.80 0.81 18.29
C LEU A 88 -11.06 -0.26 19.11
N GLY A 89 -11.45 -0.42 20.37
CA GLY A 89 -10.94 -1.44 21.27
C GLY A 89 -11.30 -2.85 20.82
N GLU A 90 -12.51 -3.05 20.30
CA GLU A 90 -12.93 -4.34 19.71
C GLU A 90 -12.04 -4.75 18.53
N PHE A 91 -11.80 -3.84 17.58
CA PHE A 91 -10.92 -4.09 16.44
C PHE A 91 -9.48 -4.36 16.91
N TYR A 92 -8.93 -3.52 17.79
CA TYR A 92 -7.59 -3.69 18.33
C TYR A 92 -7.42 -5.03 19.07
N ASN A 93 -8.37 -5.38 19.94
CA ASN A 93 -8.35 -6.62 20.70
C ASN A 93 -8.53 -7.86 19.81
N SER A 94 -9.36 -7.79 18.76
CA SER A 94 -9.47 -8.89 17.79
C SER A 94 -8.15 -9.16 17.07
N CYS A 95 -7.33 -8.11 16.83
CA CYS A 95 -6.01 -8.29 16.29
C CYS A 95 -5.05 -8.89 17.33
N LEU A 96 -5.13 -8.50 18.59
CA LEU A 96 -4.24 -9.02 19.64
C LEU A 96 -4.44 -10.51 19.94
N ASP A 97 -5.64 -11.05 19.75
CA ASP A 97 -6.00 -12.43 20.10
C ASP A 97 -5.42 -13.47 19.12
N THR A 98 -4.13 -13.77 19.29
CA THR A 98 -3.44 -14.80 18.51
C THR A 98 -3.90 -16.22 18.84
N ALA A 99 -4.52 -16.45 20.00
CA ALA A 99 -5.06 -17.76 20.36
C ALA A 99 -6.26 -18.09 19.48
N THR A 100 -7.20 -17.15 19.33
CA THR A 100 -8.34 -17.30 18.41
C THR A 100 -7.87 -17.42 16.97
N LEU A 101 -6.90 -16.61 16.51
CA LEU A 101 -6.35 -16.73 15.15
C LEU A 101 -5.72 -18.11 14.91
N SER A 102 -4.97 -18.63 15.88
CA SER A 102 -4.35 -19.95 15.78
C SER A 102 -5.40 -21.07 15.78
N SER A 103 -6.47 -20.92 16.57
CA SER A 103 -7.59 -21.87 16.59
C SER A 103 -8.40 -21.86 15.29
N LEU A 104 -8.58 -20.70 14.67
CA LEU A 104 -9.34 -20.56 13.42
C LEU A 104 -8.54 -21.01 12.20
N GLY A 105 -7.21 -20.85 12.22
CA GLY A 105 -6.36 -21.23 11.10
C GLY A 105 -6.79 -20.55 9.80
N LEU A 106 -7.30 -21.35 8.86
CA LEU A 106 -7.79 -20.91 7.55
C LEU A 106 -9.32 -20.91 7.43
N THR A 107 -10.05 -21.28 8.49
CA THR A 107 -11.52 -21.33 8.47
C THR A 107 -12.17 -20.05 7.93
N PRO A 108 -11.67 -18.83 8.23
CA PRO A 108 -12.23 -17.60 7.67
C PRO A 108 -12.16 -17.49 6.13
N LEU A 109 -11.27 -18.27 5.48
CA LEU A 109 -11.09 -18.28 4.03
C LEU A 109 -11.79 -19.48 3.35
N ALA A 110 -12.45 -20.34 4.11
CA ALA A 110 -12.97 -21.62 3.61
C ALA A 110 -13.99 -21.45 2.45
N ASP A 111 -14.89 -20.48 2.56
CA ASP A 111 -15.88 -20.21 1.51
C ASP A 111 -15.23 -19.67 0.24
N SER A 112 -14.24 -18.80 0.36
CA SER A 112 -13.46 -18.30 -0.78
C SER A 112 -12.69 -19.43 -1.48
N PHE A 113 -12.01 -20.31 -0.72
CA PHE A 113 -11.37 -21.50 -1.30
C PHE A 113 -12.36 -22.41 -1.99
N LYS A 114 -13.53 -22.64 -1.37
CA LYS A 114 -14.59 -23.47 -1.96
C LYS A 114 -15.08 -22.87 -3.28
N ALA A 115 -15.33 -21.56 -3.34
CA ALA A 115 -15.78 -20.88 -4.55
C ALA A 115 -14.73 -21.00 -5.68
N ILE A 116 -13.46 -20.75 -5.37
CA ILE A 116 -12.35 -20.86 -6.33
C ILE A 116 -12.22 -22.29 -6.88
N ARG A 117 -12.29 -23.29 -6.00
CA ARG A 117 -12.12 -24.71 -6.37
C ARG A 117 -13.33 -25.29 -7.10
N SER A 118 -14.51 -24.74 -6.87
CA SER A 118 -15.76 -25.20 -7.51
C SER A 118 -16.01 -24.57 -8.88
N ALA A 119 -15.22 -23.57 -9.28
CA ALA A 119 -15.33 -22.94 -10.60
C ALA A 119 -14.90 -23.91 -11.70
N ASN A 120 -15.84 -24.22 -12.61
CA ASN A 120 -15.67 -25.21 -13.67
C ASN A 120 -15.14 -24.62 -14.99
N THR A 121 -15.27 -23.30 -15.17
CA THR A 121 -14.80 -22.59 -16.35
C THR A 121 -13.91 -21.42 -15.96
N THR A 122 -13.09 -20.94 -16.91
CA THR A 122 -12.29 -19.73 -16.73
C THR A 122 -13.15 -18.53 -16.36
N LEU A 123 -14.31 -18.36 -17.01
CA LEU A 123 -15.21 -17.26 -16.69
C LEU A 123 -15.76 -17.37 -15.26
N ASP A 124 -16.21 -18.55 -14.83
CA ASP A 124 -16.71 -18.75 -13.46
C ASP A 124 -15.64 -18.41 -12.42
N LEU A 125 -14.40 -18.86 -12.65
CA LEU A 125 -13.28 -18.57 -11.76
C LEU A 125 -12.98 -17.07 -11.69
N LEU A 126 -13.02 -16.38 -12.83
CA LEU A 126 -12.73 -14.94 -12.88
C LEU A 126 -13.88 -14.10 -12.31
N VAL A 127 -15.12 -14.58 -12.36
CA VAL A 127 -16.25 -14.00 -11.61
C VAL A 127 -15.99 -14.12 -10.10
N VAL A 128 -15.58 -15.30 -9.62
CA VAL A 128 -15.16 -15.48 -8.22
C VAL A 128 -14.00 -14.56 -7.85
N ALA A 129 -12.99 -14.44 -8.72
CA ALA A 129 -11.88 -13.51 -8.50
C ALA A 129 -12.33 -12.04 -8.45
N GLY A 130 -13.35 -11.67 -9.23
CA GLY A 130 -14.01 -10.37 -9.16
C GLY A 130 -14.75 -10.14 -7.84
N GLU A 131 -15.39 -11.16 -7.29
CA GLU A 131 -16.06 -11.11 -5.98
C GLU A 131 -15.08 -10.89 -4.83
N LEU A 132 -13.86 -11.45 -4.92
CA LEU A 132 -12.81 -11.24 -3.91
C LEU A 132 -12.43 -9.75 -3.75
N ALA A 133 -12.64 -8.92 -4.78
CA ALA A 133 -12.41 -7.47 -4.69
C ALA A 133 -13.30 -6.79 -3.63
N LYS A 134 -14.49 -7.34 -3.33
CA LYS A 134 -15.36 -6.86 -2.24
C LYS A 134 -14.70 -6.96 -0.86
N ASN A 135 -13.75 -7.90 -0.74
CA ASN A 135 -12.95 -8.12 0.46
C ASN A 135 -11.57 -7.44 0.38
N GLY A 136 -11.38 -6.52 -0.58
CA GLY A 136 -10.11 -5.82 -0.78
C GLY A 136 -9.03 -6.63 -1.48
N ILE A 137 -9.38 -7.71 -2.18
CA ILE A 137 -8.44 -8.61 -2.87
C ILE A 137 -8.67 -8.58 -4.40
N PRO A 138 -8.28 -7.51 -5.10
CA PRO A 138 -8.30 -7.49 -6.56
C PRO A 138 -7.22 -8.43 -7.13
N ALA A 139 -7.63 -9.36 -8.00
CA ALA A 139 -6.71 -10.35 -8.59
C ALA A 139 -6.03 -9.87 -9.87
N PHE A 140 -6.82 -9.39 -10.84
CA PHE A 140 -6.37 -9.07 -12.19
C PHE A 140 -6.74 -7.66 -12.66
N VAL A 141 -7.69 -7.02 -11.99
CA VAL A 141 -8.08 -5.62 -12.24
C VAL A 141 -8.55 -5.01 -10.93
N ASP A 142 -8.25 -3.75 -10.71
CA ASP A 142 -8.71 -3.00 -9.54
C ASP A 142 -9.65 -1.88 -10.01
N ILE A 143 -10.96 -2.08 -9.84
CA ILE A 143 -11.98 -1.11 -10.22
C ILE A 143 -12.52 -0.45 -8.96
N LYS A 144 -12.39 0.88 -8.89
CA LYS A 144 -12.77 1.67 -7.72
C LYS A 144 -13.64 2.86 -8.10
N ALA A 145 -14.52 3.24 -7.19
CA ALA A 145 -15.24 4.50 -7.29
C ALA A 145 -14.28 5.66 -6.95
N SER A 146 -14.21 6.67 -7.81
CA SER A 146 -13.51 7.93 -7.50
C SER A 146 -14.18 9.10 -8.22
N ALA A 147 -13.81 10.33 -7.82
CA ALA A 147 -14.31 11.54 -8.44
C ALA A 147 -13.93 11.57 -9.93
N ASP A 148 -14.87 11.94 -10.80
CA ASP A 148 -14.61 12.04 -12.22
C ASP A 148 -13.65 13.21 -12.50
N LYS A 149 -12.54 12.91 -13.18
CA LYS A 149 -11.53 13.90 -13.59
C LYS A 149 -12.09 14.96 -14.55
N LYS A 150 -13.21 14.69 -15.24
CA LYS A 150 -13.91 15.64 -16.12
C LYS A 150 -15.02 16.41 -15.40
N ASP A 151 -15.57 15.88 -14.32
CA ASP A 151 -16.63 16.49 -13.51
C ASP A 151 -16.52 16.03 -12.05
N SER A 152 -15.75 16.77 -11.24
CA SER A 152 -15.47 16.40 -9.85
C SER A 152 -16.70 16.44 -8.92
N THR A 153 -17.87 16.84 -9.42
CA THR A 153 -19.13 16.77 -8.68
C THR A 153 -19.77 15.37 -8.72
N LYS A 154 -19.24 14.48 -9.56
CA LYS A 154 -19.72 13.10 -9.74
C LYS A 154 -18.64 12.09 -9.40
N ASN A 155 -19.09 10.92 -8.93
CA ASN A 155 -18.26 9.73 -8.84
C ASN A 155 -18.56 8.80 -10.01
N ALA A 156 -17.53 8.10 -10.47
CA ALA A 156 -17.63 7.05 -11.48
C ALA A 156 -16.68 5.91 -11.15
N LEU A 157 -16.82 4.78 -11.85
CA LEU A 157 -15.89 3.66 -11.74
C LEU A 157 -14.66 3.92 -12.60
N PHE A 158 -13.49 3.64 -12.05
CA PHE A 158 -12.22 3.70 -12.76
C PHE A 158 -11.48 2.39 -12.57
N GLY A 159 -11.05 1.80 -13.69
CA GLY A 159 -10.23 0.59 -13.69
C GLY A 159 -8.76 0.95 -13.73
N ASP A 160 -7.97 0.25 -12.91
CA ASP A 160 -6.53 0.32 -12.87
C ASP A 160 -5.93 -1.10 -12.85
N GLN A 161 -4.62 -1.20 -13.05
CA GLN A 161 -3.88 -2.43 -12.80
C GLN A 161 -3.98 -2.83 -11.32
N PRO A 162 -4.11 -4.12 -11.00
CA PRO A 162 -4.16 -4.59 -9.63
C PRO A 162 -2.78 -4.47 -8.97
N PRO A 163 -2.74 -4.42 -7.62
CA PRO A 163 -1.49 -4.63 -6.89
C PRO A 163 -0.87 -5.99 -7.24
N LEU A 164 0.42 -5.96 -7.58
CA LEU A 164 1.26 -7.15 -7.66
C LEU A 164 1.72 -7.54 -6.26
N SER A 165 2.08 -8.82 -6.07
CA SER A 165 2.50 -9.31 -4.74
C SER A 165 3.85 -8.73 -4.31
N LEU A 166 4.70 -8.34 -5.25
CA LEU A 166 5.87 -7.48 -5.02
C LEU A 166 5.68 -6.11 -5.71
N PRO A 167 6.39 -5.06 -5.27
CA PRO A 167 6.47 -3.83 -6.03
C PRO A 167 6.94 -4.10 -7.47
N ARG A 168 6.23 -3.54 -8.48
CA ARG A 168 6.47 -3.79 -9.91
C ARG A 168 7.95 -3.77 -10.32
N SER A 169 8.74 -2.87 -9.74
CA SER A 169 10.17 -2.74 -10.05
C SER A 169 10.98 -4.02 -9.82
N TYR A 170 10.56 -4.91 -8.91
CA TYR A 170 11.23 -6.20 -8.73
C TYR A 170 11.05 -7.14 -9.93
N TYR A 171 9.93 -7.06 -10.65
CA TYR A 171 9.70 -7.89 -11.84
C TYR A 171 10.31 -7.27 -13.10
N THR A 172 10.37 -5.94 -13.19
CA THR A 172 10.78 -5.23 -14.43
C THR A 172 12.24 -4.79 -14.45
N THR A 173 12.99 -5.02 -13.37
CA THR A 173 14.41 -4.65 -13.26
C THR A 173 15.22 -5.90 -12.91
N PRO A 174 15.98 -6.49 -13.86
CA PRO A 174 16.71 -7.74 -13.66
C PRO A 174 17.60 -7.74 -12.41
N SER A 175 18.37 -6.67 -12.19
CA SER A 175 19.23 -6.56 -11.01
C SER A 175 18.46 -6.52 -9.69
N LYS A 176 17.22 -6.03 -9.66
CA LYS A 176 16.36 -6.11 -8.47
C LYS A 176 15.78 -7.52 -8.31
N TRP A 177 15.34 -8.14 -9.40
CA TRP A 177 14.82 -9.51 -9.38
C TRP A 177 15.84 -10.50 -8.80
N GLU A 178 17.10 -10.42 -9.26
CA GLU A 178 18.21 -11.23 -8.77
C GLU A 178 18.39 -11.14 -7.25
N THR A 179 18.07 -10.00 -6.64
CA THR A 179 18.20 -9.83 -5.18
C THR A 179 17.08 -10.47 -4.37
N ILE A 180 15.93 -10.80 -4.98
CA ILE A 180 14.71 -11.21 -4.26
C ILE A 180 14.15 -12.56 -4.70
N GLU A 181 14.53 -13.07 -5.86
CA GLU A 181 13.92 -14.25 -6.47
C GLU A 181 13.91 -15.46 -5.54
N ALA A 182 15.05 -15.76 -4.90
CA ALA A 182 15.19 -16.92 -4.02
C ALA A 182 14.23 -16.83 -2.82
N GLU A 183 14.21 -15.68 -2.13
CA GLU A 183 13.32 -15.45 -1.00
C GLU A 183 11.85 -15.39 -1.41
N TYR A 184 11.54 -14.89 -2.60
CA TYR A 184 10.17 -14.86 -3.09
C TYR A 184 9.62 -16.26 -3.38
N LYS A 185 10.44 -17.13 -4.00
CA LYS A 185 10.09 -18.55 -4.19
C LYS A 185 9.82 -19.25 -2.84
N VAL A 186 10.68 -19.00 -1.84
CA VAL A 186 10.51 -19.53 -0.48
C VAL A 186 9.21 -19.02 0.15
N TYR A 187 8.93 -17.72 0.03
CA TYR A 187 7.70 -17.13 0.57
C TYR A 187 6.44 -17.77 -0.03
N ILE A 188 6.34 -17.81 -1.37
CA ILE A 188 5.19 -18.42 -2.06
C ILE A 188 5.00 -19.87 -1.61
N ALA A 189 6.08 -20.67 -1.63
CA ALA A 189 6.01 -22.07 -1.23
C ALA A 189 5.58 -22.22 0.25
N THR A 190 6.06 -21.35 1.13
CA THR A 190 5.75 -21.38 2.57
C THR A 190 4.27 -21.07 2.81
N VAL A 191 3.74 -20.00 2.23
CA VAL A 191 2.34 -19.62 2.46
C VAL A 191 1.36 -20.61 1.82
N LEU A 192 1.71 -21.23 0.69
CA LEU A 192 0.90 -22.30 0.10
C LEU A 192 0.91 -23.56 0.97
N GLN A 193 2.06 -23.96 1.52
CA GLN A 193 2.14 -25.11 2.43
C GLN A 193 1.39 -24.86 3.74
N LEU A 194 1.50 -23.65 4.30
CA LEU A 194 0.68 -23.24 5.44
C LEU A 194 -0.81 -23.25 5.10
N ALA A 195 -1.17 -23.05 3.82
CA ALA A 195 -2.53 -23.15 3.30
C ALA A 195 -3.00 -24.60 3.01
N GLY A 196 -2.14 -25.60 3.27
CA GLY A 196 -2.46 -27.03 3.12
C GLY A 196 -2.00 -27.67 1.81
N TYR A 197 -1.22 -26.97 0.99
CA TYR A 197 -0.57 -27.58 -0.19
C TYR A 197 0.51 -28.57 0.27
N THR A 198 0.68 -29.68 -0.46
CA THR A 198 1.88 -30.51 -0.29
C THR A 198 3.13 -29.77 -0.77
N ALA A 199 4.31 -30.22 -0.36
CA ALA A 199 5.57 -29.65 -0.82
C ALA A 199 5.70 -29.67 -2.35
N GLU A 200 5.23 -30.75 -2.99
CA GLU A 200 5.24 -30.93 -4.45
C GLU A 200 4.28 -29.96 -5.13
N GLN A 201 3.05 -29.82 -4.61
CA GLN A 201 2.07 -28.88 -5.15
C GLN A 201 2.56 -27.43 -5.03
N ALA A 202 3.12 -27.06 -3.88
CA ALA A 202 3.68 -25.73 -3.67
C ALA A 202 4.87 -25.46 -4.62
N ALA A 203 5.77 -26.44 -4.78
CA ALA A 203 6.91 -26.32 -5.70
C ALA A 203 6.47 -26.14 -7.17
N ALA A 204 5.39 -26.82 -7.59
CA ALA A 204 4.83 -26.68 -8.93
C ALA A 204 4.11 -25.33 -9.14
N ALA A 205 3.46 -24.80 -8.09
CA ALA A 205 2.73 -23.52 -8.15
C ALA A 205 3.66 -22.30 -8.25
N VAL A 206 4.81 -22.33 -7.59
CA VAL A 206 5.79 -21.23 -7.58
C VAL A 206 6.13 -20.68 -8.99
N PRO A 207 6.59 -21.49 -9.96
CA PRO A 207 6.91 -20.98 -11.30
C PRO A 207 5.68 -20.54 -12.11
N VAL A 208 4.47 -21.03 -11.80
CA VAL A 208 3.23 -20.57 -12.42
C VAL A 208 2.93 -19.13 -11.98
N ILE A 209 2.93 -18.91 -10.67
CA ILE A 209 2.67 -17.61 -10.05
C ILE A 209 3.68 -16.57 -10.49
N ILE A 210 4.99 -16.88 -10.38
CA ILE A 210 6.05 -15.93 -10.73
C ILE A 210 5.98 -15.53 -12.20
N ARG A 211 5.82 -16.48 -13.11
CA ARG A 211 5.78 -16.21 -14.56
C ARG A 211 4.56 -15.37 -14.94
N PHE A 212 3.41 -15.68 -14.33
CA PHE A 212 2.20 -14.90 -14.57
C PHE A 212 2.38 -13.47 -14.09
N GLU A 213 2.87 -13.24 -12.87
CA GLU A 213 3.10 -11.90 -12.34
C GLU A 213 4.19 -11.13 -13.09
N GLN A 214 5.26 -11.79 -13.53
CA GLN A 214 6.28 -11.17 -14.38
C GLN A 214 5.69 -10.71 -15.72
N THR A 215 4.84 -11.55 -16.33
CA THR A 215 4.15 -11.20 -17.57
C THR A 215 3.20 -10.03 -17.33
N LEU A 216 2.37 -10.10 -16.29
CA LEU A 216 1.44 -9.04 -15.92
C LEU A 216 2.16 -7.71 -15.61
N ALA A 217 3.29 -7.77 -14.92
CA ALA A 217 4.13 -6.61 -14.64
C ALA A 217 4.74 -6.00 -15.91
N GLY A 218 5.14 -6.85 -16.86
CA GLY A 218 5.73 -6.46 -18.13
C GLY A 218 4.74 -5.85 -19.13
N VAL A 219 3.44 -6.17 -19.03
CA VAL A 219 2.42 -5.61 -19.91
C VAL A 219 1.96 -4.20 -19.51
N ALA A 220 2.05 -3.87 -18.23
CA ALA A 220 1.80 -2.54 -17.71
C ALA A 220 2.83 -1.54 -18.27
N LEU A 221 2.40 -0.33 -18.63
CA LEU A 221 3.31 0.75 -19.03
C LEU A 221 4.07 1.29 -17.82
N ARG A 222 5.17 2.00 -18.03
CA ARG A 222 5.75 2.82 -16.95
C ARG A 222 4.85 4.02 -16.74
N LYS A 223 4.67 4.45 -15.48
CA LYS A 223 3.86 5.62 -15.11
C LYS A 223 4.15 6.88 -15.94
N LEU A 224 5.41 7.08 -16.36
CA LEU A 224 5.80 8.19 -17.24
C LEU A 224 5.21 8.05 -18.64
N GLU A 225 5.28 6.85 -19.23
CA GLU A 225 4.74 6.56 -20.57
C GLU A 225 3.21 6.70 -20.58
N GLU A 226 2.53 6.35 -19.48
CA GLU A 226 1.08 6.56 -19.32
C GLU A 226 0.72 8.05 -19.24
N MET A 227 1.51 8.83 -18.50
CA MET A 227 1.33 10.27 -18.38
C MET A 227 1.60 11.01 -19.70
N GLU A 228 2.56 10.52 -20.49
CA GLU A 228 2.95 11.11 -21.78
C GLU A 228 1.98 10.72 -22.92
N ALA A 229 1.34 9.55 -22.85
CA ALA A 229 0.43 9.06 -23.90
C ALA A 229 -1.01 9.62 -23.82
N ALA A 230 -1.41 10.20 -22.68
CA ALA A 230 -2.80 10.56 -22.44
C ALA A 230 -3.19 11.95 -23.00
N VAL A 231 -3.98 11.99 -24.08
CA VAL A 231 -4.66 13.20 -24.60
C VAL A 231 -5.99 13.47 -23.86
N SER A 232 -6.60 12.41 -23.31
CA SER A 232 -7.82 12.43 -22.48
C SER A 232 -7.47 11.80 -21.12
N PRO A 233 -8.06 12.25 -19.99
CA PRO A 233 -7.74 11.69 -18.68
C PRO A 233 -8.10 10.20 -18.52
N TYR A 234 -8.95 9.67 -19.40
CA TYR A 234 -9.35 8.26 -19.51
C TYR A 234 -10.15 8.00 -20.80
N THR A 235 -10.30 6.72 -21.15
CA THR A 235 -11.29 6.19 -22.10
C THR A 235 -12.46 5.60 -21.33
N ALA A 236 -13.69 6.09 -21.54
CA ALA A 236 -14.88 5.53 -20.91
C ALA A 236 -15.54 4.52 -21.85
N LEU A 237 -15.88 3.35 -21.32
CA LEU A 237 -16.64 2.30 -22.01
C LEU A 237 -17.82 1.89 -21.12
N THR A 238 -18.96 1.60 -21.71
CA THR A 238 -20.14 1.12 -20.97
C THR A 238 -19.91 -0.29 -20.43
N TYR A 239 -20.67 -0.72 -19.43
CA TYR A 239 -20.60 -2.10 -18.90
C TYR A 239 -20.80 -3.14 -20.00
N TYR A 240 -21.75 -2.91 -20.91
CA TYR A 240 -21.98 -3.76 -22.08
C TYR A 240 -20.76 -3.83 -23.01
N GLN A 241 -20.18 -2.67 -23.37
CA GLN A 241 -18.99 -2.62 -24.23
C GLN A 241 -17.78 -3.31 -23.58
N LEU A 242 -17.61 -3.16 -22.27
CA LEU A 242 -16.56 -3.81 -21.50
C LEU A 242 -16.73 -5.32 -21.45
N ASP A 243 -17.96 -5.82 -21.34
CA ASP A 243 -18.23 -7.25 -21.36
C ASP A 243 -17.95 -7.89 -22.72
N GLN A 244 -18.18 -7.15 -23.81
CA GLN A 244 -17.84 -7.59 -25.16
C GLN A 244 -16.34 -7.53 -25.43
N LYS A 245 -15.67 -6.46 -24.99
CA LYS A 245 -14.24 -6.23 -25.31
C LYS A 245 -13.29 -6.98 -24.37
N TYR A 246 -13.65 -7.10 -23.09
CA TYR A 246 -12.83 -7.68 -22.03
C TYR A 246 -13.66 -8.65 -21.15
N PRO A 247 -14.27 -9.71 -21.74
CA PRO A 247 -15.17 -10.61 -21.03
C PRO A 247 -14.53 -11.31 -19.83
N LEU A 248 -13.24 -11.64 -19.90
CA LEU A 248 -12.53 -12.35 -18.83
C LEU A 248 -11.95 -11.42 -17.78
N LEU A 249 -11.53 -10.20 -18.14
CA LEU A 249 -10.90 -9.25 -17.23
C LEU A 249 -11.92 -8.35 -16.51
N ILE A 250 -12.60 -7.48 -17.27
CA ILE A 250 -13.51 -6.47 -16.70
C ILE A 250 -14.95 -7.00 -16.64
N GLY A 251 -15.38 -7.72 -17.67
CA GLY A 251 -16.72 -8.32 -17.73
C GLY A 251 -16.99 -9.28 -16.57
N SER A 252 -16.03 -10.15 -16.25
CA SER A 252 -16.10 -11.06 -15.09
C SER A 252 -16.15 -10.29 -13.76
N TRP A 253 -15.36 -9.22 -13.61
CA TRP A 253 -15.38 -8.36 -12.43
C TRP A 253 -16.73 -7.68 -12.25
N LEU A 254 -17.30 -7.12 -13.33
CA LEU A 254 -18.62 -6.47 -13.32
C LEU A 254 -19.71 -7.47 -12.91
N LYS A 255 -19.71 -8.67 -13.49
CA LYS A 255 -20.63 -9.76 -13.13
C LYS A 255 -20.50 -10.17 -11.66
N GLY A 256 -19.28 -10.40 -11.17
CA GLY A 256 -19.02 -10.77 -9.77
C GLY A 256 -19.44 -9.67 -8.78
N ASN A 257 -19.41 -8.41 -9.20
CA ASN A 257 -19.84 -7.27 -8.38
C ASN A 257 -21.32 -6.87 -8.60
N GLY A 258 -22.08 -7.66 -9.35
CA GLY A 258 -23.54 -7.50 -9.49
C GLY A 258 -23.97 -6.43 -10.50
N PHE A 259 -23.08 -5.95 -11.35
CA PHE A 259 -23.41 -4.99 -12.40
C PHE A 259 -24.12 -5.67 -13.57
N ASN A 260 -25.12 -4.98 -14.15
CA ASN A 260 -25.82 -5.48 -15.32
C ASN A 260 -25.01 -5.20 -16.59
N VAL A 261 -24.42 -6.24 -17.16
CA VAL A 261 -23.61 -6.16 -18.39
C VAL A 261 -24.41 -6.43 -19.67
N ARG A 262 -25.71 -6.73 -19.57
CA ARG A 262 -26.55 -7.07 -20.74
C ARG A 262 -27.35 -5.89 -21.29
N ASP A 263 -27.38 -4.78 -20.56
CA ASP A 263 -28.12 -3.60 -20.96
C ASP A 263 -27.26 -2.71 -21.87
N ASP A 264 -27.53 -2.78 -23.18
CA ASP A 264 -26.90 -1.92 -24.18
C ASP A 264 -27.45 -0.48 -24.13
N CYS A 265 -28.58 -0.26 -23.45
CA CYS A 265 -29.18 1.06 -23.23
C CYS A 265 -28.71 1.72 -21.93
N GLY A 266 -27.68 1.17 -21.27
CA GLY A 266 -27.26 1.43 -19.89
C GLY A 266 -27.43 2.86 -19.36
N GLY A 267 -27.54 2.98 -18.04
CA GLY A 267 -27.73 4.25 -17.35
C GLY A 267 -26.63 5.29 -17.64
N SER A 268 -26.92 6.56 -17.38
CA SER A 268 -25.99 7.68 -17.66
C SER A 268 -24.63 7.57 -16.93
N ASN A 269 -24.52 6.67 -15.94
CA ASN A 269 -23.29 6.39 -15.18
C ASN A 269 -22.81 4.93 -15.31
N ASP A 270 -23.35 4.15 -16.25
CA ASP A 270 -23.02 2.72 -16.41
C ASP A 270 -21.77 2.52 -17.26
N TRP A 271 -20.65 3.13 -16.83
CA TRP A 271 -19.37 3.10 -17.52
C TRP A 271 -18.20 2.94 -16.56
N VAL A 272 -17.07 2.47 -17.10
CA VAL A 272 -15.77 2.44 -16.40
C VAL A 272 -14.75 3.25 -17.19
N GLY A 273 -14.07 4.17 -16.50
CA GLY A 273 -12.96 4.94 -17.05
C GLY A 273 -11.66 4.15 -16.98
N LEU A 274 -10.97 4.02 -18.12
CA LEU A 274 -9.72 3.29 -18.26
C LEU A 274 -8.59 4.25 -18.61
N THR A 275 -7.51 4.26 -17.82
CA THR A 275 -6.35 5.15 -18.01
C THR A 275 -5.26 4.52 -18.89
N ALA A 276 -5.11 3.20 -18.88
CA ALA A 276 -4.08 2.48 -19.63
C ALA A 276 -4.68 1.33 -20.47
N LEU A 277 -5.28 1.64 -21.63
CA LEU A 277 -5.93 0.64 -22.49
C LEU A 277 -5.04 -0.56 -22.84
N THR A 278 -3.75 -0.32 -23.08
CA THR A 278 -2.75 -1.35 -23.38
C THR A 278 -2.66 -2.41 -22.29
N TYR A 279 -2.81 -2.03 -21.02
CA TYR A 279 -2.83 -2.98 -19.91
C TYR A 279 -4.02 -3.92 -20.04
N PHE A 280 -5.24 -3.38 -20.20
CA PHE A 280 -6.47 -4.17 -20.25
C PHE A 280 -6.49 -5.11 -21.46
N GLU A 281 -6.01 -4.66 -22.63
CA GLU A 281 -5.90 -5.50 -23.83
C GLU A 281 -4.94 -6.67 -23.63
N LYS A 282 -3.77 -6.42 -23.05
CA LYS A 282 -2.78 -7.48 -22.82
C LYS A 282 -3.15 -8.39 -21.66
N ALA A 283 -3.80 -7.88 -20.62
CA ALA A 283 -4.27 -8.66 -19.49
C ALA A 283 -5.43 -9.59 -19.91
N GLU A 284 -6.38 -9.12 -20.71
CA GLU A 284 -7.42 -9.96 -21.31
C GLU A 284 -6.82 -11.12 -22.12
N ALA A 285 -5.83 -10.81 -22.98
CA ALA A 285 -5.13 -11.82 -23.77
C ALA A 285 -4.35 -12.81 -22.88
N LEU A 286 -3.71 -12.35 -21.81
CA LEU A 286 -3.01 -13.20 -20.86
C LEU A 286 -3.97 -14.15 -20.14
N LEU A 287 -5.12 -13.65 -19.67
CA LEU A 287 -6.15 -14.47 -19.03
C LEU A 287 -6.72 -15.51 -20.00
N THR A 288 -6.96 -15.14 -21.26
CA THR A 288 -7.43 -16.05 -22.31
C THR A 288 -6.44 -17.18 -22.58
N ASN A 289 -5.14 -16.87 -22.56
CA ASN A 289 -4.07 -17.83 -22.87
C ASN A 289 -3.56 -18.62 -21.65
N THR A 290 -4.09 -18.36 -20.45
CA THR A 290 -3.71 -19.08 -19.23
C THR A 290 -4.72 -20.19 -18.95
N THR A 291 -4.22 -21.37 -18.61
CA THR A 291 -5.11 -22.52 -18.32
C THR A 291 -5.97 -22.26 -17.08
N LEU A 292 -7.13 -22.90 -17.00
CA LEU A 292 -8.01 -22.79 -15.83
C LEU A 292 -7.29 -23.20 -14.53
N ASP A 293 -6.47 -24.24 -14.57
CA ASP A 293 -5.75 -24.73 -13.39
C ASP A 293 -4.64 -23.79 -12.93
N ASP A 294 -3.93 -23.16 -13.88
CA ASP A 294 -2.95 -22.13 -13.57
C ASP A 294 -3.63 -20.88 -12.98
N LEU A 295 -4.73 -20.43 -13.60
CA LEU A 295 -5.52 -19.31 -13.08
C LEU A 295 -6.04 -19.60 -11.67
N ARG A 296 -6.51 -20.83 -11.41
CA ARG A 296 -6.98 -21.23 -10.07
C ARG A 296 -5.85 -21.12 -9.05
N THR A 297 -4.66 -21.62 -9.41
CA THR A 297 -3.45 -21.51 -8.59
C THR A 297 -3.10 -20.06 -8.28
N ILE A 298 -3.20 -19.17 -9.27
CA ILE A 298 -2.90 -17.74 -9.11
C ILE A 298 -3.95 -17.06 -8.21
N VAL A 299 -5.24 -17.34 -8.41
CA VAL A 299 -6.33 -16.74 -7.60
C VAL A 299 -6.26 -17.23 -6.15
N GLU A 300 -6.02 -18.52 -5.91
CA GLU A 300 -5.80 -19.05 -4.55
C GLU A 300 -4.59 -18.38 -3.89
N TYR A 301 -3.48 -18.23 -4.62
CA TYR A 301 -2.32 -17.52 -4.10
C TYR A 301 -2.62 -16.06 -3.77
N LYS A 302 -3.36 -15.33 -4.62
CA LYS A 302 -3.76 -13.93 -4.35
C LYS A 302 -4.57 -13.82 -3.06
N LEU A 303 -5.52 -14.72 -2.85
CA LEU A 303 -6.30 -14.81 -1.61
C LEU A 303 -5.40 -15.04 -0.38
N ILE A 304 -4.50 -16.02 -0.45
CA ILE A 304 -3.59 -16.38 0.65
C ILE A 304 -2.62 -15.24 0.94
N HIS A 305 -1.99 -14.67 -0.09
CA HIS A 305 -1.02 -13.59 0.02
C HIS A 305 -1.65 -12.36 0.67
N ALA A 306 -2.80 -11.91 0.17
CA ALA A 306 -3.50 -10.74 0.70
C ALA A 306 -3.95 -10.94 2.16
N SER A 307 -4.24 -12.18 2.57
CA SER A 307 -4.67 -12.50 3.93
C SER A 307 -3.49 -12.78 4.88
N SER A 308 -2.26 -12.92 4.37
CA SER A 308 -1.14 -13.51 5.13
C SER A 308 -0.77 -12.76 6.42
N THR A 309 -1.02 -11.45 6.49
CA THR A 309 -0.78 -10.64 7.69
C THR A 309 -1.83 -10.82 8.79
N HIS A 310 -3.02 -11.34 8.44
CA HIS A 310 -4.20 -11.43 9.31
C HIS A 310 -4.55 -12.86 9.73
N LEU A 311 -3.85 -13.87 9.21
CA LEU A 311 -4.01 -15.28 9.58
C LEU A 311 -3.18 -15.64 10.84
N THR A 312 -2.79 -16.91 10.98
CA THR A 312 -1.98 -17.39 12.10
C THR A 312 -0.61 -16.71 12.18
N PRO A 313 0.07 -16.74 13.35
CA PRO A 313 1.40 -16.17 13.50
C PRO A 313 2.42 -16.65 12.44
N ASN A 314 2.32 -17.91 11.99
CA ASN A 314 3.23 -18.46 10.99
C ASN A 314 3.09 -17.78 9.61
N PHE A 315 1.87 -17.44 9.20
CA PHE A 315 1.65 -16.68 7.96
C PHE A 315 2.25 -15.27 8.06
N ARG A 316 2.02 -14.60 9.20
CA ARG A 316 2.57 -13.27 9.46
C ARG A 316 4.09 -13.28 9.45
N THR A 317 4.73 -14.25 10.12
CA THR A 317 6.20 -14.38 10.12
C THR A 317 6.73 -14.70 8.72
N ALA A 318 6.05 -15.54 7.94
CA ALA A 318 6.44 -15.80 6.55
C ALA A 318 6.38 -14.52 5.70
N ASN A 319 5.32 -13.71 5.84
CA ASN A 319 5.20 -12.41 5.21
C ASN A 319 6.34 -11.46 5.66
N TRP A 320 6.55 -11.33 6.97
CA TRP A 320 7.59 -10.46 7.52
C TRP A 320 8.99 -10.84 7.04
N ASN A 321 9.32 -12.12 6.93
CA ASN A 321 10.62 -12.57 6.44
C ASN A 321 10.95 -12.03 5.04
N LEU A 322 9.94 -11.93 4.16
CA LEU A 322 10.11 -11.34 2.84
C LEU A 322 10.02 -9.81 2.88
N PHE A 323 8.90 -9.27 3.36
CA PHE A 323 8.61 -7.84 3.22
C PHE A 323 9.34 -6.99 4.27
N GLY A 324 9.28 -7.37 5.54
CA GLY A 324 9.96 -6.65 6.62
C GLY A 324 11.47 -6.87 6.63
N LYS A 325 11.90 -8.13 6.72
CA LYS A 325 13.33 -8.47 6.86
C LYS A 325 14.11 -8.30 5.57
N LYS A 326 13.67 -8.92 4.48
CA LYS A 326 14.44 -8.94 3.23
C LYS A 326 14.29 -7.66 2.41
N ILE A 327 13.07 -7.14 2.24
CA ILE A 327 12.80 -5.94 1.43
C ILE A 327 13.05 -4.66 2.23
N ASN A 328 12.48 -4.53 3.43
CA ASN A 328 12.65 -3.31 4.23
C ASN A 328 13.97 -3.30 5.01
N GLY A 329 14.57 -4.45 5.33
CA GLY A 329 15.82 -4.51 6.11
C GLY A 329 15.61 -4.44 7.62
N GLU A 330 14.42 -4.78 8.10
CA GLU A 330 14.12 -4.87 9.53
C GLU A 330 14.89 -6.01 10.19
N LYS A 331 15.46 -5.77 11.38
CA LYS A 331 16.26 -6.79 12.08
C LYS A 331 15.40 -7.75 12.90
N VAL A 332 14.23 -7.32 13.33
CA VAL A 332 13.32 -8.07 14.21
C VAL A 332 11.87 -7.87 13.76
N GLU A 333 11.07 -8.93 13.86
CA GLU A 333 9.64 -8.84 13.59
C GLU A 333 8.98 -7.91 14.62
N PRO A 334 8.15 -6.94 14.19
CA PRO A 334 7.42 -6.09 15.12
C PRO A 334 6.59 -6.93 16.10
N THR A 335 6.44 -6.45 17.34
CA THR A 335 5.56 -7.11 18.30
C THR A 335 4.11 -7.10 17.80
N ARG A 336 3.27 -8.00 18.34
CA ARG A 336 1.87 -8.09 17.92
C ARG A 336 1.13 -6.79 18.20
N GLU A 337 1.40 -6.15 19.33
CA GLU A 337 0.79 -4.87 19.69
C GLU A 337 1.13 -3.78 18.69
N LYS A 338 2.40 -3.68 18.26
CA LYS A 338 2.82 -2.69 17.26
C LYS A 338 2.14 -2.91 15.92
N PHE A 339 2.06 -4.16 15.49
CA PHE A 339 1.32 -4.51 14.29
C PHE A 339 -0.15 -4.13 14.41
N CYS A 340 -0.81 -4.47 15.51
CA CYS A 340 -2.22 -4.15 15.71
C CYS A 340 -2.51 -2.65 15.83
N VAL A 341 -1.57 -1.85 16.38
CA VAL A 341 -1.68 -0.38 16.34
C VAL A 341 -1.66 0.10 14.89
N ALA A 342 -0.72 -0.40 14.07
CA ALA A 342 -0.65 -0.03 12.66
C ALA A 342 -1.93 -0.45 11.90
N GLU A 343 -2.50 -1.63 12.18
CA GLU A 343 -3.77 -2.07 11.58
C GLU A 343 -4.95 -1.16 11.97
N VAL A 344 -4.98 -0.69 13.23
CA VAL A 344 -5.98 0.29 13.67
C VAL A 344 -5.81 1.60 12.89
N GLU A 345 -4.59 2.10 12.76
CA GLU A 345 -4.28 3.34 12.03
C GLU A 345 -4.68 3.24 10.55
N THR A 346 -4.43 2.10 9.90
CA THR A 346 -4.75 1.93 8.47
C THR A 346 -6.23 1.69 8.21
N THR A 347 -6.92 0.98 9.11
CA THR A 347 -8.30 0.52 8.87
C THR A 347 -9.34 1.47 9.45
N VAL A 348 -9.12 1.96 10.67
CA VAL A 348 -10.05 2.83 11.41
C VAL A 348 -9.34 4.09 11.91
N GLY A 349 -8.34 4.55 11.17
CA GLY A 349 -7.49 5.69 11.53
C GLY A 349 -8.25 7.00 11.76
N GLU A 350 -9.37 7.23 11.07
CA GLU A 350 -10.21 8.41 11.31
C GLU A 350 -10.87 8.37 12.69
N LEU A 351 -11.38 7.22 13.11
CA LEU A 351 -11.96 7.02 14.44
C LEU A 351 -10.88 7.16 15.52
N LEU A 352 -9.72 6.53 15.31
CA LEU A 352 -8.56 6.71 16.19
C LEU A 352 -8.14 8.18 16.26
N GLY A 353 -8.16 8.87 15.12
CA GLY A 353 -7.80 10.27 14.98
C GLY A 353 -8.68 11.20 15.82
N GLN A 354 -9.99 10.95 15.88
CA GLN A 354 -10.90 11.73 16.74
C GLN A 354 -10.47 11.66 18.22
N TYR A 355 -10.26 10.46 18.75
CA TYR A 355 -9.79 10.30 20.13
C TYR A 355 -8.38 10.85 20.34
N PHE A 356 -7.52 10.79 19.32
CA PHE A 356 -6.20 11.38 19.38
C PHE A 356 -6.27 12.89 19.51
N LEU A 357 -7.08 13.56 18.69
CA LEU A 357 -7.27 15.01 18.76
C LEU A 357 -7.83 15.43 20.11
N ASP A 358 -8.85 14.74 20.64
CA ASP A 358 -9.41 15.00 21.97
C ASP A 358 -8.36 14.89 23.08
N ALA A 359 -7.37 14.01 22.92
CA ALA A 359 -6.32 13.78 23.91
C ALA A 359 -5.18 14.81 23.86
N VAL A 360 -4.90 15.42 22.69
CA VAL A 360 -3.70 16.25 22.49
C VAL A 360 -3.98 17.70 22.12
N TRP A 361 -5.14 18.03 21.56
CA TRP A 361 -5.50 19.40 21.23
C TRP A 361 -6.25 20.07 22.39
N SER A 362 -5.68 21.14 22.91
CA SER A 362 -6.41 22.05 23.80
C SER A 362 -7.35 22.94 22.97
N ALA A 363 -8.38 23.50 23.61
CA ALA A 363 -9.29 24.45 22.98
C ALA A 363 -8.58 25.68 22.36
N ASP A 364 -7.37 26.01 22.86
CA ASP A 364 -6.56 27.11 22.35
C ASP A 364 -5.63 26.72 21.19
N THR A 365 -5.52 25.44 20.85
CA THR A 365 -4.65 24.96 19.75
C THR A 365 -5.28 25.14 18.36
N ALA A 366 -6.60 25.33 18.29
CA ALA A 366 -7.35 25.46 17.03
C ALA A 366 -7.60 26.91 16.56
N LYS A 367 -7.05 27.90 17.29
CA LYS A 367 -7.03 29.32 16.87
C LYS A 367 -5.73 29.61 16.15
#